data_AF-A0A537RI64-F1
#
_entry.id   AF-A0A537RI64-F1
#
_cell.length_a   1.000
_cell.length_b   1.000
_cell.length_c   1.000
_cell.angle_alpha   90.00
_cell.angle_beta   90.00
_cell.angle_gamma   90.00
#
_symmetry.space_group_name_H-M   'P 1'
#
loop_
_entity.id
_entity.type
_entity.pdbx_description
1 polymer ?
#
loop_
_entity_poly.entity_id
_entity_poly.type
_entity_poly.pdbx_seq_one_letter_code
_entity_poly.pdbx_strand_id
1 'polypeptide(L)'
;MGDVVLEVAVQEKAYHADRRAAFERFEAIRRETEALTANLTPEDQSIQSMPDVSPTKWHLGHATWFFETFLLARFDSDYRVFDPAFGYLFNSYYEAVGPRHPRPQRGLLSRPTVDIVMAYRDHVGSAMARLIERVAEPEWSAIATLLELGIHHEQQHQELILMDIKHVFSLNPLLPAYQAPQLQVQATEHPLNWVEFDGGLKEIGHSASGFAFDNESPRHKIWLDPFRLASRPATCGEYLGFIEDAGYRRPEFWLSDGWATIREQCWEAPLYWLREGGEWSVFTLSGRRRLNPAEPVCHLSFYEADAFARWAGKRLPTEAEWETAAEDVPIRGNFADRGHFHPCADASSDATSQLRQMYGDVWEWTASPYIAYPRFRPAGGAVGEYNGKFMCNQVVLRGGSAITPAGHIRATYRNFFPPSARWAFAGLRLAEDFG
;
A
#
# COMPACT_ATOMS: atom_id res chain seq x y z
N MET A 1 3.82 -29.10 -18.93
CA MET A 1 4.68 -27.89 -18.96
C MET A 1 5.40 -27.87 -17.63
N GLY A 2 6.74 -27.98 -17.67
CA GLY A 2 7.55 -28.35 -16.52
C GLY A 2 7.64 -27.28 -15.43
N ASP A 3 7.85 -27.76 -14.21
CA ASP A 3 8.23 -27.09 -12.97
C ASP A 3 9.22 -25.91 -13.15
N VAL A 4 8.70 -24.71 -13.34
CA VAL A 4 9.50 -23.47 -13.22
C VAL A 4 8.71 -22.42 -12.41
N VAL A 5 8.20 -22.83 -11.25
CA VAL A 5 7.51 -21.89 -10.32
C VAL A 5 8.44 -21.47 -9.17
N LEU A 6 9.40 -22.30 -8.77
CA LEU A 6 10.52 -21.94 -7.89
C LEU A 6 11.77 -22.77 -8.20
N GLU A 7 12.88 -22.12 -8.54
CA GLU A 7 14.18 -22.61 -8.09
C GLU A 7 14.38 -22.04 -6.67
N VAL A 8 14.18 -22.91 -5.68
CA VAL A 8 14.23 -22.61 -4.23
C VAL A 8 15.66 -22.33 -3.80
N ALA A 9 16.28 -21.26 -4.31
CA ALA A 9 17.64 -20.89 -3.96
C ALA A 9 17.73 -19.60 -3.14
N VAL A 10 16.62 -18.91 -2.86
CA VAL A 10 16.64 -17.65 -2.11
C VAL A 10 15.47 -17.61 -1.13
N GLN A 11 15.80 -17.81 0.15
CA GLN A 11 14.93 -17.82 1.34
C GLN A 11 14.35 -19.19 1.75
N GLU A 12 15.23 -20.16 2.04
CA GLU A 12 14.96 -21.20 3.05
C GLU A 12 14.89 -20.57 4.46
N LYS A 13 13.91 -19.70 4.72
CA LYS A 13 13.51 -19.37 6.09
C LYS A 13 12.21 -20.12 6.33
N ALA A 14 12.25 -21.18 7.12
CA ALA A 14 11.04 -21.88 7.54
C ALA A 14 10.18 -20.90 8.36
N TYR A 15 9.13 -20.37 7.74
CA TYR A 15 8.07 -19.65 8.44
C TYR A 15 7.16 -20.66 9.12
N HIS A 16 6.63 -20.32 10.30
CA HIS A 16 5.59 -21.08 11.00
C HIS A 16 5.86 -22.59 11.15
N ALA A 17 6.76 -22.97 12.06
CA ALA A 17 6.90 -24.36 12.47
C ALA A 17 5.58 -24.95 13.03
N ASP A 18 4.72 -24.10 13.59
CA ASP A 18 3.39 -24.47 14.05
C ASP A 18 2.34 -24.28 12.94
N ARG A 19 1.90 -25.41 12.35
CA ARG A 19 0.88 -25.46 11.31
C ARG A 19 -0.47 -24.90 11.76
N ARG A 20 -0.83 -25.08 13.02
CA ARG A 20 -2.10 -24.58 13.56
C ARG A 20 -2.08 -23.06 13.61
N ALA A 21 -0.99 -22.48 14.12
CA ALA A 21 -0.82 -21.03 14.13
C ALA A 21 -0.80 -20.43 12.71
N ALA A 22 -0.17 -21.12 11.75
CA ALA A 22 -0.19 -20.72 10.33
C ALA A 22 -1.61 -20.68 9.76
N PHE A 23 -2.41 -21.71 10.03
CA PHE A 23 -3.80 -21.78 9.59
C PHE A 23 -4.68 -20.72 10.26
N GLU A 24 -4.58 -20.54 11.58
CA GLU A 24 -5.33 -19.51 12.31
C GLU A 24 -5.05 -18.11 11.76
N ARG A 25 -3.79 -17.82 11.41
CA ARG A 25 -3.40 -16.56 10.77
C ARG A 25 -3.96 -16.44 9.36
N PHE A 26 -3.87 -17.49 8.53
CA PHE A 26 -4.48 -17.52 7.22
C PHE A 26 -5.98 -17.19 7.31
N GLU A 27 -6.73 -17.89 8.15
CA GLU A 27 -8.16 -17.66 8.31
C GLU A 27 -8.48 -16.25 8.82
N ALA A 28 -7.69 -15.72 9.76
CA ALA A 28 -7.88 -14.36 10.26
C ALA A 28 -7.76 -13.32 9.14
N ILE A 29 -6.76 -13.45 8.28
CA ILE A 29 -6.54 -12.54 7.14
C ILE A 29 -7.66 -12.67 6.10
N ARG A 30 -8.12 -13.90 5.84
CA ARG A 30 -9.27 -14.14 4.94
C ARG A 30 -10.55 -13.48 5.43
N ARG A 31 -10.85 -13.60 6.74
CA ARG A 31 -12.00 -12.95 7.37
C ARG A 31 -11.92 -11.43 7.34
N GLU A 32 -10.72 -10.87 7.55
CA GLU A 32 -10.51 -9.42 7.48
C GLU A 32 -10.87 -8.89 6.07
N THR A 33 -10.40 -9.57 5.01
CA THR A 33 -10.76 -9.18 3.64
C THR A 33 -12.28 -9.23 3.41
N GLU A 34 -12.97 -10.22 3.95
CA GLU A 34 -14.43 -10.32 3.82
C GLU A 34 -15.16 -9.23 4.60
N ALA A 35 -14.69 -8.91 5.81
CA ALA A 35 -15.21 -7.81 6.61
C ALA A 35 -15.11 -6.45 5.89
N LEU A 36 -14.00 -6.21 5.17
CA LEU A 36 -13.81 -5.01 4.35
C LEU A 36 -14.75 -4.91 3.14
N THR A 37 -15.45 -5.99 2.79
CA THR A 37 -16.38 -6.01 1.65
C THR A 37 -17.84 -6.19 2.06
N ALA A 38 -18.10 -6.46 3.35
CA ALA A 38 -19.42 -6.81 3.86
C ALA A 38 -20.47 -5.71 3.66
N ASN A 39 -20.05 -4.44 3.62
CA ASN A 39 -20.95 -3.29 3.42
C ASN A 39 -21.15 -2.90 1.93
N LEU A 40 -20.56 -3.65 0.99
CA LEU A 40 -20.58 -3.33 -0.44
C LEU A 40 -21.61 -4.14 -1.20
N THR A 41 -22.42 -3.46 -2.01
CA THR A 41 -23.39 -4.12 -2.89
C THR A 41 -22.69 -4.79 -4.09
N PRO A 42 -23.32 -5.77 -4.76
CA PRO A 42 -22.76 -6.37 -5.97
C PRO A 42 -22.42 -5.35 -7.07
N GLU A 43 -23.17 -4.26 -7.16
CA GLU A 43 -22.95 -3.15 -8.09
C GLU A 43 -21.64 -2.43 -7.78
N ASP A 44 -21.42 -2.07 -6.52
CA ASP A 44 -20.20 -1.39 -6.05
C ASP A 44 -18.95 -2.22 -6.36
N GLN A 45 -19.05 -3.53 -6.15
CA GLN A 45 -17.93 -4.46 -6.31
C GLN A 45 -17.57 -4.78 -7.77
N SER A 46 -18.30 -4.23 -8.74
CA SER A 46 -18.15 -4.52 -10.18
C SER A 46 -17.53 -3.36 -10.98
N ILE A 47 -17.41 -2.18 -10.40
CA ILE A 47 -16.98 -0.96 -11.12
C ILE A 47 -15.46 -0.88 -11.19
N GLN A 48 -14.94 -0.48 -12.37
CA GLN A 48 -13.56 -0.04 -12.56
C GLN A 48 -13.57 1.43 -12.98
N SER A 49 -13.24 2.32 -12.05
CA SER A 49 -13.31 3.77 -12.23
C SER A 49 -12.12 4.38 -12.99
N MET A 50 -10.99 3.67 -13.03
CA MET A 50 -9.82 3.96 -13.86
C MET A 50 -8.98 2.69 -14.05
N PRO A 51 -8.05 2.62 -15.03
CA PRO A 51 -7.24 1.42 -15.25
C PRO A 51 -6.45 0.94 -14.03
N ASP A 52 -6.11 1.85 -13.12
CA ASP A 52 -5.37 1.51 -11.92
C ASP A 52 -6.21 0.86 -10.83
N VAL A 53 -7.50 1.22 -10.77
CA VAL A 53 -8.50 0.63 -9.87
C VAL A 53 -8.94 -0.73 -10.42
N SER A 54 -9.14 -1.71 -9.55
CA SER A 54 -9.78 -2.97 -9.86
C SER A 54 -11.13 -3.10 -9.14
N PRO A 55 -12.12 -3.77 -9.73
CA PRO A 55 -13.38 -4.05 -9.03
C PRO A 55 -13.11 -4.85 -7.73
N THR A 56 -13.83 -4.56 -6.64
CA THR A 56 -13.64 -5.26 -5.36
C THR A 56 -13.78 -6.78 -5.50
N LYS A 57 -14.73 -7.26 -6.31
CA LYS A 57 -14.88 -8.71 -6.55
C LYS A 57 -13.67 -9.32 -7.28
N TRP A 58 -12.93 -8.52 -8.05
CA TRP A 58 -11.68 -8.95 -8.65
C TRP A 58 -10.60 -9.11 -7.58
N HIS A 59 -10.48 -8.21 -6.60
CA HIS A 59 -9.55 -8.40 -5.47
C HIS A 59 -9.86 -9.66 -4.66
N LEU A 60 -11.14 -9.90 -4.36
CA LEU A 60 -11.59 -11.11 -3.65
C LEU A 60 -11.20 -12.39 -4.41
N GLY A 61 -11.42 -12.43 -5.73
CA GLY A 61 -11.04 -13.56 -6.58
C GLY A 61 -9.52 -13.67 -6.75
N HIS A 62 -8.81 -12.57 -6.94
CA HIS A 62 -7.37 -12.55 -7.16
C HIS A 62 -6.55 -12.99 -5.95
N ALA A 63 -6.87 -12.50 -4.75
CA ALA A 63 -6.21 -12.96 -3.54
C ALA A 63 -6.42 -14.48 -3.34
N THR A 64 -7.59 -14.99 -3.71
CA THR A 64 -7.92 -16.43 -3.67
C THR A 64 -7.15 -17.23 -4.71
N TRP A 65 -7.06 -16.71 -5.93
CA TRP A 65 -6.31 -17.29 -7.04
C TRP A 65 -4.84 -17.50 -6.73
N PHE A 66 -4.23 -16.63 -5.91
CA PHE A 66 -2.86 -16.81 -5.44
C PHE A 66 -2.70 -18.15 -4.71
N PHE A 67 -3.55 -18.44 -3.73
CA PHE A 67 -3.50 -19.68 -2.96
C PHE A 67 -3.84 -20.91 -3.82
N GLU A 68 -4.83 -20.79 -4.72
CA GLU A 68 -5.16 -21.88 -5.63
C GLU A 68 -3.99 -22.23 -6.55
N THR A 69 -3.34 -21.23 -7.14
CA THR A 69 -2.31 -21.41 -8.16
C THR A 69 -0.98 -21.84 -7.57
N PHE A 70 -0.50 -21.13 -6.55
CA PHE A 70 0.86 -21.33 -6.03
C PHE A 70 0.94 -22.39 -4.93
N LEU A 71 -0.17 -22.71 -4.27
CA LEU A 71 -0.21 -23.74 -3.22
C LEU A 71 -1.04 -24.97 -3.63
N LEU A 72 -2.35 -24.83 -3.80
CA LEU A 72 -3.22 -26.00 -3.97
C LEU A 72 -2.91 -26.81 -5.24
N ALA A 73 -2.85 -26.14 -6.40
CA ALA A 73 -2.56 -26.81 -7.67
C ALA A 73 -1.16 -27.45 -7.75
N ARG A 74 -0.25 -27.07 -6.83
CA ARG A 74 1.13 -27.56 -6.79
C ARG A 74 1.34 -28.67 -5.76
N PHE A 75 0.79 -28.52 -4.57
CA PHE A 75 1.09 -29.37 -3.42
C PHE A 75 -0.04 -30.32 -3.01
N ASP A 76 -1.26 -30.13 -3.53
CA ASP A 76 -2.36 -31.07 -3.33
C ASP A 76 -2.65 -31.81 -4.66
N SER A 77 -2.14 -33.03 -4.78
CA SER A 77 -2.28 -33.85 -5.99
C SER A 77 -3.73 -34.23 -6.32
N ASP A 78 -4.62 -34.19 -5.34
CA ASP A 78 -6.04 -34.51 -5.49
C ASP A 78 -6.90 -33.25 -5.67
N TYR A 79 -6.27 -32.06 -5.68
CA TYR A 79 -6.98 -30.80 -5.80
C TYR A 79 -7.70 -30.67 -7.15
N ARG A 80 -8.94 -30.19 -7.09
CA ARG A 80 -9.74 -29.83 -8.25
C ARG A 80 -9.91 -28.32 -8.27
N VAL A 81 -9.43 -27.70 -9.34
CA VAL A 81 -9.63 -26.27 -9.60
C VAL A 81 -11.12 -25.94 -9.58
N PHE A 82 -11.46 -24.80 -8.98
CA PHE A 82 -12.86 -24.38 -8.83
C PHE A 82 -13.53 -24.15 -10.20
N ASP A 83 -12.88 -23.38 -11.06
CA ASP A 83 -13.27 -23.13 -12.44
C ASP A 83 -12.00 -22.89 -13.28
N PRO A 84 -11.76 -23.66 -14.36
CA PRO A 84 -10.59 -23.48 -15.21
C PRO A 84 -10.43 -22.06 -15.80
N ALA A 85 -11.52 -21.30 -15.97
CA ALA A 85 -11.46 -19.93 -16.47
C ALA A 85 -10.86 -18.95 -15.45
N PHE A 86 -10.86 -19.27 -14.16
CA PHE A 86 -10.45 -18.34 -13.10
C PHE A 86 -8.95 -18.04 -13.13
N GLY A 87 -8.14 -18.99 -13.62
CA GLY A 87 -6.73 -18.76 -13.90
C GLY A 87 -6.49 -17.59 -14.88
N TYR A 88 -7.34 -17.45 -15.90
CA TYR A 88 -7.27 -16.34 -16.87
C TYR A 88 -7.85 -15.04 -16.31
N LEU A 89 -8.96 -15.11 -15.57
CA LEU A 89 -9.65 -13.91 -15.06
C LEU A 89 -8.91 -13.23 -13.91
N PHE A 90 -8.27 -14.02 -13.05
CA PHE A 90 -7.69 -13.56 -11.79
C PHE A 90 -6.16 -13.56 -11.78
N ASN A 91 -5.47 -14.03 -12.83
CA ASN A 91 -4.04 -13.73 -12.97
C ASN A 91 -3.83 -12.21 -13.13
N SER A 92 -3.01 -11.63 -12.27
CA SER A 92 -2.72 -10.19 -12.27
C SER A 92 -1.77 -9.80 -13.40
N TYR A 93 -0.58 -10.39 -13.39
CA TYR A 93 0.54 -10.03 -14.25
C TYR A 93 1.57 -11.16 -14.41
N TYR A 94 1.34 -12.37 -13.91
CA TYR A 94 2.34 -13.45 -13.96
C TYR A 94 2.37 -14.07 -15.36
N GLU A 95 3.33 -13.64 -16.19
CA GLU A 95 3.42 -14.10 -17.58
C GLU A 95 3.86 -15.57 -17.64
N ALA A 96 4.70 -16.02 -16.70
CA ALA A 96 5.08 -17.42 -16.57
C ALA A 96 3.90 -18.34 -16.21
N VAL A 97 2.82 -17.82 -15.61
CA VAL A 97 1.62 -18.61 -15.28
C VAL A 97 0.72 -18.77 -16.51
N GLY A 98 0.57 -17.74 -17.33
CA GLY A 98 -0.18 -17.81 -18.57
C GLY A 98 -0.94 -16.52 -18.93
N PRO A 99 -1.80 -16.57 -19.97
CA PRO A 99 -2.55 -15.41 -20.42
C PRO A 99 -3.52 -14.92 -19.34
N ARG A 100 -3.91 -13.64 -19.45
CA ARG A 100 -4.78 -12.98 -18.49
C ARG A 100 -5.77 -12.03 -19.14
N HIS A 101 -6.89 -11.81 -18.48
CA HIS A 101 -7.82 -10.75 -18.87
C HIS A 101 -7.14 -9.36 -18.77
N PRO A 102 -7.26 -8.49 -19.78
CA PRO A 102 -6.61 -7.18 -19.76
C PRO A 102 -6.99 -6.34 -18.54
N ARG A 103 -5.99 -5.82 -17.82
CA ARG A 103 -6.19 -5.01 -16.59
C ARG A 103 -7.19 -3.85 -16.78
N PRO A 104 -7.13 -3.04 -17.86
CA PRO A 104 -8.07 -1.93 -18.05
C PRO A 104 -9.53 -2.35 -18.34
N GLN A 105 -9.78 -3.66 -18.48
CA GLN A 105 -11.08 -4.21 -18.84
C GLN A 105 -11.68 -5.09 -17.72
N ARG A 106 -11.09 -5.10 -16.52
CA ARG A 106 -11.60 -5.89 -15.38
C ARG A 106 -13.04 -5.50 -15.01
N GLY A 107 -13.38 -4.22 -15.09
CA GLY A 107 -14.74 -3.71 -14.84
C GLY A 107 -15.78 -4.06 -15.91
N LEU A 108 -15.38 -4.65 -17.04
CA LEU A 108 -16.32 -5.14 -18.07
C LEU A 108 -16.88 -6.52 -17.74
N LEU A 109 -16.31 -7.21 -16.73
CA LEU A 109 -16.67 -8.57 -16.38
C LEU A 109 -17.84 -8.58 -15.38
N SER A 110 -19.06 -8.66 -15.87
CA SER A 110 -20.25 -8.90 -15.03
C SER A 110 -20.27 -10.30 -14.42
N ARG A 111 -19.50 -11.25 -14.97
CA ARG A 111 -19.30 -12.61 -14.45
C ARG A 111 -17.80 -12.89 -14.19
N PRO A 112 -17.46 -13.68 -13.17
CA PRO A 112 -18.34 -14.27 -12.15
C PRO A 112 -19.03 -13.20 -11.27
N THR A 113 -20.21 -13.56 -10.74
CA THR A 113 -20.94 -12.73 -9.76
C THR A 113 -20.21 -12.73 -8.42
N VAL A 114 -20.55 -11.80 -7.52
CA VAL A 114 -19.98 -11.75 -6.16
C VAL A 114 -20.20 -13.08 -5.45
N ASP A 115 -21.41 -13.65 -5.49
CA ASP A 115 -21.71 -14.94 -4.84
C ASP A 115 -20.82 -16.10 -5.32
N ILE A 116 -20.52 -16.14 -6.63
CA ILE A 116 -19.63 -17.16 -7.20
C ILE A 116 -18.19 -16.92 -6.75
N VAL A 117 -17.75 -15.66 -6.66
CA VAL A 117 -16.43 -15.31 -6.12
C VAL A 117 -16.34 -15.70 -4.64
N MET A 118 -17.40 -15.50 -3.84
CA MET A 118 -17.45 -15.94 -2.45
C MET A 118 -17.41 -17.47 -2.32
N ALA A 119 -18.18 -18.19 -3.14
CA ALA A 119 -18.10 -19.65 -3.19
C ALA A 119 -16.69 -20.15 -3.58
N TYR A 120 -15.99 -19.42 -4.44
CA TYR A 120 -14.59 -19.70 -4.76
C TYR A 120 -13.66 -19.48 -3.57
N ARG A 121 -13.85 -18.39 -2.81
CA ARG A 121 -13.12 -18.13 -1.55
C ARG A 121 -13.31 -19.30 -0.57
N ASP A 122 -14.53 -19.77 -0.38
CA ASP A 122 -14.86 -20.86 0.54
C ASP A 122 -14.23 -22.18 0.11
N HIS A 123 -14.29 -22.49 -1.20
CA HIS A 123 -13.69 -23.70 -1.77
C HIS A 123 -12.18 -23.76 -1.53
N VAL A 124 -11.47 -22.68 -1.86
CA VAL A 124 -10.02 -22.57 -1.68
C VAL A 124 -9.66 -22.53 -0.20
N GLY A 125 -10.40 -21.80 0.64
CA GLY A 125 -10.18 -21.78 2.08
C GLY A 125 -10.28 -23.16 2.71
N SER A 126 -11.33 -23.91 2.36
CA SER A 126 -11.53 -25.29 2.82
C SER A 126 -10.44 -26.24 2.33
N ALA A 127 -9.95 -26.05 1.11
CA ALA A 127 -8.85 -26.84 0.55
C ALA A 127 -7.51 -26.52 1.22
N MET A 128 -7.24 -25.24 1.52
CA MET A 128 -6.04 -24.82 2.26
C MET A 128 -5.99 -25.44 3.65
N ALA A 129 -7.13 -25.49 4.36
CA ALA A 129 -7.22 -26.17 5.65
C ALA A 129 -6.75 -27.64 5.56
N ARG A 130 -7.22 -28.37 4.54
CA ARG A 130 -6.83 -29.77 4.31
C ARG A 130 -5.36 -29.91 3.92
N LEU A 131 -4.85 -29.04 3.04
CA LEU A 131 -3.45 -29.06 2.62
C LEU A 131 -2.53 -28.87 3.84
N ILE A 132 -2.78 -27.85 4.65
CA ILE A 132 -1.96 -27.53 5.83
C ILE A 132 -1.97 -28.69 6.83
N GLU A 133 -3.12 -29.32 7.06
CA GLU A 133 -3.25 -30.46 7.96
C GLU A 133 -2.50 -31.71 7.45
N ARG A 134 -2.57 -32.02 6.15
CA ARG A 134 -2.19 -33.33 5.61
C ARG A 134 -0.80 -33.40 5.00
N VAL A 135 -0.22 -32.27 4.62
CA VAL A 135 1.02 -32.28 3.84
C VAL A 135 2.20 -32.87 4.60
N ALA A 136 3.13 -33.53 3.88
CA ALA A 136 4.30 -34.15 4.50
C ALA A 136 5.27 -33.08 5.05
N GLU A 137 5.96 -33.39 6.14
CA GLU A 137 6.94 -32.49 6.77
C GLU A 137 8.01 -31.93 5.80
N PRO A 138 8.58 -32.70 4.87
CA PRO A 138 9.58 -32.17 3.93
C PRO A 138 9.04 -31.07 3.00
N GLU A 139 7.73 -31.06 2.72
CA GLU A 139 7.09 -30.09 1.83
C GLU A 139 6.56 -28.87 2.60
N TRP A 140 6.35 -29.00 3.91
CA TRP A 140 5.79 -27.94 4.75
C TRP A 140 6.59 -26.64 4.68
N SER A 141 7.92 -26.70 4.68
CA SER A 141 8.74 -25.48 4.65
C SER A 141 8.50 -24.62 3.40
N ALA A 142 8.32 -25.26 2.24
CA ALA A 142 8.04 -24.56 0.99
C ALA A 142 6.62 -23.96 1.00
N ILE A 143 5.65 -24.74 1.50
CA ILE A 143 4.26 -24.31 1.65
C ILE A 143 4.15 -23.14 2.62
N ALA A 144 4.78 -23.21 3.79
CA ALA A 144 4.71 -22.17 4.79
C ALA A 144 5.31 -20.85 4.29
N THR A 145 6.36 -20.91 3.47
CA THR A 145 6.94 -19.72 2.82
C THR A 145 5.98 -19.08 1.82
N LEU A 146 5.35 -19.88 0.96
CA LEU A 146 4.37 -19.37 -0.02
C LEU A 146 3.05 -18.93 0.64
N LEU A 147 2.65 -19.60 1.71
CA LEU A 147 1.49 -19.23 2.52
C LEU A 147 1.72 -17.86 3.16
N GLU A 148 2.91 -17.63 3.75
CA GLU A 148 3.27 -16.34 4.32
C GLU A 148 3.28 -15.23 3.26
N LEU A 149 3.87 -15.51 2.08
CA LEU A 149 3.81 -14.57 0.95
C LEU A 149 2.37 -14.28 0.52
N GLY A 150 1.52 -15.31 0.41
CA GLY A 150 0.11 -15.17 0.06
C GLY A 150 -0.69 -14.36 1.08
N ILE A 151 -0.40 -14.53 2.37
CA ILE A 151 -0.98 -13.73 3.45
C ILE A 151 -0.60 -12.25 3.29
N HIS A 152 0.68 -11.95 3.09
CA HIS A 152 1.13 -10.56 2.88
C HIS A 152 0.61 -9.98 1.56
N HIS A 153 0.47 -10.79 0.51
CA HIS A 153 -0.16 -10.41 -0.75
C HIS A 153 -1.65 -10.04 -0.55
N GLU A 154 -2.41 -10.85 0.20
CA GLU A 154 -3.81 -10.52 0.49
C GLU A 154 -3.92 -9.24 1.33
N GLN A 155 -3.00 -8.98 2.27
CA GLN A 155 -2.94 -7.71 3.01
C GLN A 155 -2.68 -6.49 2.11
N GLN A 156 -1.83 -6.60 1.08
CA GLN A 156 -1.70 -5.53 0.07
C GLN A 156 -3.03 -5.29 -0.64
N HIS A 157 -3.77 -6.37 -0.94
CA HIS A 157 -5.09 -6.27 -1.55
C HIS A 157 -6.18 -5.74 -0.63
N GLN A 158 -6.08 -5.93 0.69
CA GLN A 158 -6.96 -5.28 1.68
C GLN A 158 -6.81 -3.76 1.63
N GLU A 159 -5.57 -3.28 1.53
CA GLU A 159 -5.32 -1.85 1.34
C GLU A 159 -5.91 -1.35 0.01
N LEU A 160 -5.65 -2.07 -1.09
CA LEU A 160 -6.20 -1.71 -2.41
C LEU A 160 -7.73 -1.69 -2.44
N ILE A 161 -8.41 -2.64 -1.78
CA ILE A 161 -9.88 -2.65 -1.69
C ILE A 161 -10.40 -1.31 -1.16
N LEU A 162 -9.78 -0.78 -0.10
CA LEU A 162 -10.16 0.50 0.52
C LEU A 162 -9.80 1.71 -0.36
N MET A 163 -8.65 1.69 -1.03
CA MET A 163 -8.27 2.73 -2.00
C MET A 163 -9.25 2.79 -3.19
N ASP A 164 -9.56 1.62 -3.74
CA ASP A 164 -10.28 1.46 -4.99
C ASP A 164 -11.77 1.77 -4.80
N ILE A 165 -12.38 1.29 -3.72
CA ILE A 165 -13.78 1.61 -3.42
C ILE A 165 -13.97 3.09 -3.11
N LYS A 166 -13.00 3.73 -2.44
CA LYS A 166 -13.02 5.17 -2.22
C LYS A 166 -13.04 5.93 -3.55
N HIS A 167 -12.21 5.53 -4.51
CA HIS A 167 -12.19 6.16 -5.82
C HIS A 167 -13.53 5.96 -6.56
N VAL A 168 -14.08 4.74 -6.57
CA VAL A 168 -15.39 4.44 -7.15
C VAL A 168 -16.49 5.33 -6.55
N PHE A 169 -16.57 5.43 -5.23
CA PHE A 169 -17.61 6.22 -4.56
C PHE A 169 -17.44 7.73 -4.75
N SER A 170 -16.20 8.20 -4.85
CA SER A 170 -15.92 9.63 -5.07
C SER A 170 -16.43 10.16 -6.41
N LEU A 171 -16.55 9.28 -7.41
CA LEU A 171 -17.06 9.63 -8.73
C LEU A 171 -18.58 9.59 -8.82
N ASN A 172 -19.25 8.96 -7.85
CA ASN A 172 -20.70 8.94 -7.82
C ASN A 172 -21.20 10.31 -7.32
N PRO A 173 -22.08 11.02 -8.06
CA PRO A 173 -22.60 12.32 -7.65
C PRO A 173 -23.33 12.33 -6.31
N LEU A 174 -23.82 11.18 -5.85
CA LEU A 174 -24.45 11.01 -4.54
C LEU A 174 -23.45 10.88 -3.39
N LEU A 175 -22.15 10.72 -3.69
CA LEU A 175 -21.05 10.58 -2.74
C LEU A 175 -21.35 9.58 -1.61
N PRO A 176 -21.68 8.31 -1.94
CA PRO A 176 -22.00 7.30 -0.93
C PRO A 176 -20.80 7.08 0.01
N ALA A 177 -21.09 6.90 1.29
CA ALA A 177 -20.08 6.57 2.29
C ALA A 177 -19.89 5.04 2.34
N TYR A 178 -18.64 4.59 2.45
CA TYR A 178 -18.30 3.19 2.68
C TYR A 178 -18.68 2.72 4.09
N GLN A 179 -18.56 3.62 5.07
CA GLN A 179 -18.97 3.37 6.45
C GLN A 179 -19.65 4.60 7.06
N ALA A 180 -20.28 4.40 8.22
CA ALA A 180 -20.94 5.48 8.94
C ALA A 180 -19.95 6.63 9.26
N PRO A 181 -20.42 7.90 9.27
CA PRO A 181 -19.61 9.03 9.66
C PRO A 181 -18.96 8.81 11.02
N GLN A 182 -17.66 9.06 11.10
CA GLN A 182 -16.91 8.97 12.35
C GLN A 182 -16.73 10.36 12.96
N LEU A 183 -16.76 10.41 14.30
CA LEU A 183 -16.52 11.66 15.04
C LEU A 183 -15.08 12.10 14.82
N GLN A 184 -14.91 13.38 14.46
CA GLN A 184 -13.60 14.01 14.46
C GLN A 184 -13.15 14.20 15.90
N VAL A 185 -11.97 13.68 16.23
CA VAL A 185 -11.30 14.05 17.47
C VAL A 185 -10.70 15.44 17.25
N GLN A 186 -11.05 16.40 18.10
CA GLN A 186 -10.33 17.67 18.16
C GLN A 186 -8.92 17.39 18.68
N ALA A 187 -7.95 17.42 17.77
CA ALA A 187 -6.55 17.32 18.14
C ALA A 187 -5.95 18.71 18.35
N THR A 188 -4.96 18.78 19.23
CA THR A 188 -4.05 19.91 19.33
C THR A 188 -3.12 19.94 18.12
N GLU A 189 -3.02 21.09 17.45
CA GLU A 189 -1.96 21.30 16.47
C GLU A 189 -0.59 21.20 17.16
N HIS A 190 0.24 20.28 16.67
CA HIS A 190 1.63 20.20 17.10
C HIS A 190 2.51 21.05 16.18
N PRO A 191 3.32 21.98 16.71
CA PRO A 191 4.23 22.76 15.89
C PRO A 191 5.22 21.84 15.17
N LEU A 192 5.55 22.20 13.94
CA LEU A 192 6.58 21.52 13.16
C LEU A 192 7.94 21.80 13.80
N ASN A 193 8.66 20.76 14.20
CA ASN A 193 10.06 20.84 14.64
C ASN A 193 10.94 20.07 13.66
N TRP A 194 12.25 20.33 13.70
CA TRP A 194 13.24 19.62 12.89
C TRP A 194 14.07 18.70 13.77
N VAL A 195 14.18 17.43 13.37
CA VAL A 195 14.99 16.42 14.04
C VAL A 195 16.26 16.21 13.23
N GLU A 196 17.41 16.41 13.86
CA GLU A 196 18.72 16.36 13.22
C GLU A 196 19.28 14.93 13.21
N PHE A 197 19.93 14.59 12.11
CA PHE A 197 20.64 13.34 11.92
C PHE A 197 22.04 13.64 11.38
N ASP A 198 23.08 13.21 12.11
CA ASP A 198 24.48 13.48 11.78
C ASP A 198 24.96 12.84 10.46
N GLY A 199 24.15 11.99 9.83
CA GLY A 199 24.54 11.25 8.63
C GLY A 199 25.60 10.17 8.92
N GLY A 200 26.54 10.00 7.99
CA GLY A 200 27.61 9.01 8.00
C GLY A 200 27.27 7.71 7.30
N LEU A 201 28.09 6.68 7.53
CA LEU A 201 27.89 5.34 6.98
C LEU A 201 26.73 4.63 7.71
N LYS A 202 25.66 4.35 6.99
CA LYS A 202 24.47 3.62 7.47
C LYS A 202 24.30 2.30 6.73
N GLU A 203 23.44 1.44 7.28
CA GLU A 203 23.00 0.22 6.60
C GLU A 203 21.48 0.21 6.51
N ILE A 204 20.95 0.03 5.29
CA ILE A 204 19.51 -0.02 5.02
C ILE A 204 19.15 -1.36 4.37
N GLY A 205 17.89 -1.76 4.49
CA GLY A 205 17.33 -3.02 4.03
C GLY A 205 17.18 -4.06 5.13
N HIS A 206 16.34 -5.06 4.84
CA HIS A 206 15.95 -6.12 5.76
C HIS A 206 17.13 -7.00 6.16
N SER A 207 17.39 -7.08 7.47
CA SER A 207 18.34 -8.01 8.09
C SER A 207 17.71 -8.89 9.17
N ALA A 208 16.43 -8.67 9.50
CA ALA A 208 15.79 -9.32 10.63
C ALA A 208 15.33 -10.75 10.33
N SER A 209 15.00 -11.47 11.40
CA SER A 209 14.14 -12.66 11.32
C SER A 209 12.71 -12.24 10.99
N GLY A 210 12.00 -13.04 10.19
CA GLY A 210 10.63 -12.74 9.77
C GLY A 210 10.53 -12.28 8.32
N PHE A 211 9.29 -12.07 7.90
CA PHE A 211 8.93 -11.82 6.51
C PHE A 211 9.36 -10.42 6.06
N ALA A 212 9.84 -10.34 4.83
CA ALA A 212 9.98 -9.11 4.07
C ALA A 212 9.83 -9.46 2.59
N PHE A 213 9.37 -8.50 1.79
CA PHE A 213 9.42 -8.66 0.35
C PHE A 213 10.87 -8.69 -0.14
N ASP A 214 11.11 -9.37 -1.26
CA ASP A 214 12.44 -9.49 -1.87
C ASP A 214 13.07 -8.12 -2.19
N ASN A 215 12.25 -7.12 -2.53
CA ASN A 215 12.68 -5.76 -2.82
C ASN A 215 13.23 -4.98 -1.61
N GLU A 216 13.03 -5.49 -0.38
CA GLU A 216 13.57 -4.93 0.87
C GLU A 216 15.01 -5.44 1.14
N SER A 217 15.52 -6.34 0.28
CA SER A 217 16.79 -7.05 0.46
C SER A 217 17.72 -6.92 -0.76
N PRO A 218 19.04 -7.16 -0.61
CA PRO A 218 19.75 -7.41 0.65
C PRO A 218 20.04 -6.11 1.42
N ARG A 219 20.26 -6.23 2.73
CA ARG A 219 20.83 -5.13 3.53
C ARG A 219 22.18 -4.72 2.96
N HIS A 220 22.42 -3.41 2.86
CA HIS A 220 23.62 -2.86 2.25
C HIS A 220 23.99 -1.51 2.86
N LYS A 221 25.25 -1.12 2.68
CA LYS A 221 25.80 0.13 3.16
C LYS A 221 25.48 1.29 2.23
N ILE A 222 25.17 2.43 2.82
CA ILE A 222 24.97 3.71 2.13
C ILE A 222 25.58 4.84 2.97
N TRP A 223 26.08 5.88 2.30
CA TRP A 223 26.52 7.10 2.96
C TRP A 223 25.38 8.12 2.94
N LEU A 224 25.09 8.73 4.09
CA LEU A 224 24.18 9.87 4.19
C LEU A 224 24.96 11.10 4.63
N ASP A 225 24.74 12.23 3.99
CA ASP A 225 25.17 13.52 4.53
C ASP A 225 24.24 13.92 5.70
N PRO A 226 24.66 14.84 6.59
CA PRO A 226 23.79 15.26 7.69
C PRO A 226 22.52 15.94 7.15
N PHE A 227 21.39 15.59 7.76
CA PHE A 227 20.07 16.01 7.30
C PHE A 227 19.14 16.25 8.49
N ARG A 228 18.02 16.90 8.22
CA ARG A 228 16.92 17.04 9.17
C ARG A 228 15.63 16.51 8.57
N LEU A 229 14.81 15.87 9.40
CA LEU A 229 13.43 15.55 9.07
C LEU A 229 12.45 16.40 9.87
N ALA A 230 11.35 16.76 9.23
CA ALA A 230 10.20 17.30 9.91
C ALA A 230 9.67 16.30 10.95
N SER A 231 9.34 16.80 12.13
CA SER A 231 8.86 15.99 13.27
C SER A 231 7.52 15.33 13.00
N ARG A 232 6.73 15.80 12.04
CA ARG A 232 5.44 15.21 11.62
C ARG A 232 5.25 15.36 10.10
N PRO A 233 4.29 14.63 9.49
CA PRO A 233 3.87 14.88 8.12
C PRO A 233 3.34 16.31 7.93
N ALA A 234 3.33 16.78 6.68
CA ALA A 234 2.68 18.03 6.32
C ALA A 234 1.16 17.91 6.53
N THR A 235 0.52 18.97 7.03
CA THR A 235 -0.92 18.97 7.29
C THR A 235 -1.74 19.55 6.16
N CYS A 236 -3.05 19.27 6.17
CA CYS A 236 -4.01 19.90 5.27
C CYS A 236 -3.97 21.43 5.37
N GLY A 237 -3.76 22.00 6.57
CA GLY A 237 -3.66 23.44 6.78
C GLY A 237 -2.42 24.06 6.15
N GLU A 238 -1.27 23.40 6.26
CA GLU A 238 -0.04 23.82 5.59
C GLU A 238 -0.19 23.72 4.06
N TYR A 239 -0.83 22.66 3.58
CA TYR A 239 -1.09 22.46 2.15
C TYR A 239 -2.11 23.46 1.59
N LEU A 240 -3.09 23.90 2.37
CA LEU A 240 -3.96 25.02 2.02
C LEU A 240 -3.14 26.29 1.78
N GLY A 241 -2.13 26.58 2.60
CA GLY A 241 -1.21 27.70 2.39
C GLY A 241 -0.52 27.66 1.03
N PHE A 242 -0.07 26.47 0.59
CA PHE A 242 0.48 26.27 -0.76
C PHE A 242 -0.55 26.55 -1.86
N ILE A 243 -1.79 26.08 -1.71
CA ILE A 243 -2.88 26.34 -2.68
C ILE A 243 -3.20 27.85 -2.75
N GLU A 244 -3.30 28.51 -1.59
CA GLU A 244 -3.64 29.92 -1.46
C GLU A 244 -2.54 30.84 -2.02
N ASP A 245 -1.27 30.47 -1.85
CA ASP A 245 -0.11 31.12 -2.49
C ASP A 245 0.08 30.72 -3.98
N ALA A 246 -1.01 30.25 -4.60
CA ALA A 246 -1.10 29.89 -6.01
C ALA A 246 -0.13 28.79 -6.45
N GLY A 247 0.20 27.83 -5.57
CA GLY A 247 1.13 26.73 -5.82
C GLY A 247 0.86 25.93 -7.10
N TYR A 248 -0.42 25.61 -7.39
CA TYR A 248 -0.84 24.92 -8.63
C TYR A 248 -0.80 25.81 -9.90
N ARG A 249 -0.43 27.09 -9.77
CA ARG A 249 -0.35 28.05 -10.89
C ARG A 249 1.07 28.59 -11.10
N ARG A 250 2.05 28.11 -10.33
CA ARG A 250 3.42 28.62 -10.27
C ARG A 250 4.41 27.56 -10.75
N PRO A 251 4.78 27.54 -12.05
CA PRO A 251 5.59 26.48 -12.64
C PRO A 251 6.97 26.31 -12.00
N GLU A 252 7.50 27.35 -11.36
CA GLU A 252 8.82 27.32 -10.70
C GLU A 252 8.93 26.29 -9.56
N PHE A 253 7.80 25.83 -9.00
CA PHE A 253 7.81 24.80 -7.95
C PHE A 253 7.79 23.37 -8.50
N TRP A 254 7.42 23.18 -9.76
CA TRP A 254 7.11 21.87 -10.30
C TRP A 254 8.26 21.31 -11.12
N LEU A 255 8.47 19.99 -11.01
CA LEU A 255 9.20 19.26 -12.04
C LEU A 255 8.46 19.41 -13.38
N SER A 256 9.21 19.36 -14.49
CA SER A 256 8.64 19.54 -15.84
C SER A 256 7.46 18.59 -16.11
N ASP A 257 7.63 17.30 -15.85
CA ASP A 257 6.57 16.30 -16.05
C ASP A 257 5.40 16.52 -15.09
N GLY A 258 5.68 16.99 -13.87
CA GLY A 258 4.65 17.38 -12.91
C GLY A 258 3.81 18.56 -13.39
N TRP A 259 4.46 19.62 -13.90
CA TRP A 259 3.78 20.78 -14.47
C TRP A 259 2.93 20.38 -15.68
N ALA A 260 3.48 19.57 -16.60
CA ALA A 260 2.72 19.05 -17.73
C ALA A 260 1.47 18.27 -17.26
N THR A 261 1.64 17.39 -16.28
CA THR A 261 0.56 16.56 -15.73
C THR A 261 -0.55 17.39 -15.09
N ILE A 262 -0.23 18.36 -14.23
CA ILE A 262 -1.28 19.16 -13.57
C ILE A 262 -2.04 20.04 -14.56
N ARG A 263 -1.37 20.46 -15.65
CA ARG A 263 -1.98 21.26 -16.71
C ARG A 263 -2.90 20.41 -17.59
N GLU A 264 -2.47 19.20 -17.95
CA GLU A 264 -3.28 18.27 -18.74
C GLU A 264 -4.51 17.78 -17.96
N GLN A 265 -4.35 17.49 -16.68
CA GLN A 265 -5.40 16.93 -15.84
C GLN A 265 -6.16 17.98 -15.00
N CYS A 266 -5.81 19.26 -15.15
CA CYS A 266 -6.44 20.39 -14.45
C CYS A 266 -6.49 20.23 -12.92
N TRP A 267 -5.39 19.80 -12.31
CA TRP A 267 -5.34 19.66 -10.84
C TRP A 267 -5.23 21.03 -10.17
N GLU A 268 -6.05 21.25 -9.12
CA GLU A 268 -6.05 22.51 -8.35
C GLU A 268 -5.98 22.30 -6.82
N ALA A 269 -6.10 21.05 -6.37
CA ALA A 269 -6.06 20.61 -4.98
C ALA A 269 -5.84 19.08 -4.93
N PRO A 270 -5.49 18.50 -3.77
CA PRO A 270 -5.36 17.05 -3.58
C PRO A 270 -6.62 16.28 -4.02
N LEU A 271 -6.43 15.01 -4.42
CA LEU A 271 -7.56 14.22 -4.90
C LEU A 271 -8.60 14.06 -3.77
N TYR A 272 -9.88 14.19 -4.13
CA TYR A 272 -11.06 14.20 -3.25
C TYR A 272 -11.32 15.49 -2.46
N TRP A 273 -10.50 16.54 -2.63
CA TRP A 273 -10.85 17.87 -2.11
C TRP A 273 -11.89 18.53 -3.01
N LEU A 274 -12.92 19.09 -2.39
CA LEU A 274 -14.07 19.70 -3.06
C LEU A 274 -14.23 21.11 -2.53
N ARG A 275 -14.38 22.08 -3.45
CA ARG A 275 -14.60 23.49 -3.13
C ARG A 275 -15.98 23.93 -3.59
N GLU A 276 -16.83 24.30 -2.64
CA GLU A 276 -18.19 24.79 -2.90
C GLU A 276 -18.48 26.00 -2.00
N GLY A 277 -19.04 27.08 -2.56
CA GLY A 277 -19.34 28.28 -1.78
C GLY A 277 -18.11 28.94 -1.12
N GLY A 278 -16.89 28.65 -1.63
CA GLY A 278 -15.64 29.14 -1.06
C GLY A 278 -15.03 28.27 0.03
N GLU A 279 -15.76 27.30 0.58
CA GLU A 279 -15.31 26.39 1.64
C GLU A 279 -14.72 25.10 1.07
N TRP A 280 -13.70 24.56 1.76
CA TRP A 280 -13.10 23.27 1.44
C TRP A 280 -13.74 22.13 2.23
N SER A 281 -13.98 21.03 1.52
CA SER A 281 -14.42 19.76 2.08
C SER A 281 -13.61 18.62 1.44
N VAL A 282 -13.65 17.45 2.06
CA VAL A 282 -12.95 16.25 1.57
C VAL A 282 -13.92 15.08 1.56
N PHE A 283 -13.87 14.29 0.48
CA PHE A 283 -14.57 13.01 0.42
C PHE A 283 -13.70 11.90 1.08
N THR A 284 -14.27 11.22 2.07
CA THR A 284 -13.61 10.17 2.85
C THR A 284 -14.38 8.85 2.74
N LEU A 285 -13.81 7.75 3.23
CA LEU A 285 -14.55 6.47 3.34
C LEU A 285 -15.75 6.57 4.30
N SER A 286 -15.74 7.55 5.22
CA SER A 286 -16.86 7.85 6.12
C SER A 286 -17.77 8.97 5.58
N GLY A 287 -17.71 9.25 4.28
CA GLY A 287 -18.49 10.28 3.59
C GLY A 287 -17.79 11.63 3.46
N ARG A 288 -18.47 12.59 2.82
CA ARG A 288 -17.99 13.97 2.67
C ARG A 288 -18.08 14.72 3.99
N ARG A 289 -17.01 15.43 4.36
CA ARG A 289 -16.96 16.29 5.55
C ARG A 289 -16.12 17.53 5.31
N ARG A 290 -16.20 18.50 6.23
CA ARG A 290 -15.31 19.66 6.24
C ARG A 290 -13.85 19.21 6.35
N LEU A 291 -12.98 19.89 5.61
CA LEU A 291 -11.54 19.69 5.70
C LEU A 291 -11.05 20.06 7.11
N ASN A 292 -10.25 19.19 7.73
CA ASN A 292 -9.63 19.45 9.02
C ASN A 292 -8.15 19.84 8.79
N PRO A 293 -7.75 21.08 9.12
CA PRO A 293 -6.41 21.56 8.82
C PRO A 293 -5.29 20.85 9.60
N ALA A 294 -5.61 20.15 10.70
CA ALA A 294 -4.62 19.46 11.53
C ALA A 294 -4.29 18.03 11.07
N GLU A 295 -5.06 17.45 10.15
CA GLU A 295 -4.80 16.10 9.63
C GLU A 295 -3.63 16.12 8.63
N PRO A 296 -2.82 15.05 8.55
CA PRO A 296 -1.87 14.86 7.47
C PRO A 296 -2.55 15.01 6.10
N VAL A 297 -1.96 15.82 5.21
CA VAL A 297 -2.45 15.92 3.83
C VAL A 297 -2.24 14.58 3.13
N CYS A 298 -3.23 14.14 2.36
CA CYS A 298 -3.28 12.81 1.75
C CYS A 298 -3.85 12.89 0.34
N HIS A 299 -3.62 11.85 -0.45
CA HIS A 299 -3.97 11.73 -1.86
C HIS A 299 -3.22 12.73 -2.77
N LEU A 300 -1.93 12.89 -2.45
CA LEU A 300 -0.99 13.62 -3.26
C LEU A 300 -0.28 12.68 -4.24
N SER A 301 -0.06 13.17 -5.45
CA SER A 301 0.98 12.64 -6.35
C SER A 301 2.37 12.94 -5.80
N PHE A 302 3.38 12.24 -6.29
CA PHE A 302 4.78 12.59 -6.02
C PHE A 302 5.06 14.03 -6.48
N TYR A 303 4.52 14.43 -7.64
CA TYR A 303 4.68 15.78 -8.17
C TYR A 303 4.12 16.87 -7.25
N GLU A 304 2.94 16.63 -6.66
CA GLU A 304 2.34 17.52 -5.67
C GLU A 304 3.18 17.61 -4.39
N ALA A 305 3.64 16.46 -3.87
CA ALA A 305 4.48 16.40 -2.68
C ALA A 305 5.82 17.14 -2.86
N ASP A 306 6.47 16.93 -4.00
CA ASP A 306 7.73 17.54 -4.36
C ASP A 306 7.59 19.05 -4.63
N ALA A 307 6.52 19.47 -5.31
CA ALA A 307 6.23 20.90 -5.52
C ALA A 307 5.95 21.64 -4.20
N PHE A 308 5.19 21.01 -3.30
CA PHE A 308 4.97 21.55 -1.96
C PHE A 308 6.29 21.68 -1.18
N ALA A 309 7.16 20.67 -1.23
CA ALA A 309 8.45 20.73 -0.57
C ALA A 309 9.33 21.89 -1.10
N ARG A 310 9.36 22.12 -2.43
CA ARG A 310 10.06 23.26 -3.02
C ARG A 310 9.47 24.60 -2.60
N TRP A 311 8.14 24.73 -2.58
CA TRP A 311 7.47 25.94 -2.10
C TRP A 311 7.81 26.25 -0.64
N ALA A 312 7.91 25.21 0.20
CA ALA A 312 8.33 25.35 1.60
C ALA A 312 9.84 25.65 1.77
N GLY A 313 10.61 25.70 0.68
CA GLY A 313 12.07 25.87 0.72
C GLY A 313 12.79 24.66 1.31
N LYS A 314 12.24 23.46 1.11
CA LYS A 314 12.72 22.16 1.61
C LYS A 314 12.78 21.14 0.47
N ARG A 315 12.96 19.86 0.80
CA ARG A 315 12.92 18.72 -0.12
C ARG A 315 12.15 17.55 0.48
N LEU A 316 11.93 16.50 -0.30
CA LEU A 316 11.50 15.20 0.21
C LEU A 316 12.73 14.42 0.75
N PRO A 317 12.57 13.57 1.77
CA PRO A 317 13.62 12.66 2.22
C PRO A 317 13.90 11.60 1.15
N THR A 318 15.13 11.11 1.07
CA THR A 318 15.41 9.83 0.40
C THR A 318 14.83 8.68 1.22
N GLU A 319 14.59 7.51 0.60
CA GLU A 319 14.14 6.32 1.34
C GLU A 319 15.15 5.89 2.41
N ALA A 320 16.44 6.17 2.20
CA ALA A 320 17.52 5.83 3.11
C ALA A 320 17.55 6.74 4.34
N GLU A 321 17.35 8.05 4.16
CA GLU A 321 17.17 9.01 5.26
C GLU A 321 15.95 8.65 6.09
N TRP A 322 14.84 8.35 5.43
CA TRP A 322 13.60 7.95 6.07
C TRP A 322 13.78 6.66 6.89
N GLU A 323 14.38 5.62 6.31
CA GLU A 323 14.60 4.34 7.00
C GLU A 323 15.55 4.47 8.19
N THR A 324 16.63 5.25 8.02
CA THR A 324 17.59 5.53 9.10
C THR A 324 16.91 6.25 10.26
N ALA A 325 16.03 7.21 9.97
CA ALA A 325 15.27 7.93 10.97
C ALA A 325 14.20 7.05 11.66
N ALA A 326 13.70 6.05 10.96
CA ALA A 326 12.65 5.15 11.44
C ALA A 326 13.18 3.97 12.29
N GLU A 327 14.49 3.71 12.29
CA GLU A 327 15.12 2.51 12.89
C GLU A 327 14.79 2.36 14.39
N ASP A 328 14.86 3.46 15.15
CA ASP A 328 14.59 3.47 16.59
C ASP A 328 13.15 3.89 16.95
N VAL A 329 12.29 4.11 15.95
CA VAL A 329 10.90 4.52 16.18
C VAL A 329 10.02 3.27 16.30
N PRO A 330 9.31 3.07 17.43
CA PRO A 330 8.38 1.95 17.56
C PRO A 330 7.32 2.00 16.46
N ILE A 331 7.07 0.86 15.80
CA ILE A 331 6.00 0.74 14.79
C ILE A 331 4.64 0.85 15.50
N ARG A 332 4.16 2.08 15.63
CA ARG A 332 2.88 2.47 16.20
C ARG A 332 2.33 3.62 15.38
N GLY A 333 1.04 3.59 15.10
CA GLY A 333 0.42 4.57 14.23
C GLY A 333 -1.09 4.39 14.13
N ASN A 334 -1.68 5.15 13.22
CA ASN A 334 -3.04 4.95 12.76
C ASN A 334 -3.02 4.00 11.55
N PHE A 335 -3.51 2.78 11.75
CA PHE A 335 -3.59 1.71 10.75
C PHE A 335 -5.03 1.20 10.62
N ALA A 336 -5.25 0.23 9.71
CA ALA A 336 -6.58 -0.30 9.41
C ALA A 336 -7.31 -0.92 10.62
N ASP A 337 -6.57 -1.47 11.59
CA ASP A 337 -7.13 -2.11 12.80
C ASP A 337 -7.91 -1.15 13.70
N ARG A 338 -7.69 0.17 13.55
CA ARG A 338 -8.49 1.20 14.24
C ARG A 338 -9.86 1.42 13.60
N GLY A 339 -10.08 0.94 12.37
CA GLY A 339 -11.31 1.14 11.61
C GLY A 339 -11.59 2.60 11.19
N HIS A 340 -10.63 3.52 11.36
CA HIS A 340 -10.84 4.93 11.02
C HIS A 340 -10.78 5.19 9.51
N PHE A 341 -9.89 4.46 8.81
CA PHE A 341 -9.69 4.50 7.36
C PHE A 341 -9.51 5.91 6.77
N HIS A 342 -8.87 6.78 7.55
CA HIS A 342 -8.51 8.14 7.15
C HIS A 342 -7.32 8.62 7.99
N PRO A 343 -6.50 9.58 7.51
CA PRO A 343 -5.52 10.22 8.36
C PRO A 343 -6.17 10.94 9.55
N CYS A 344 -5.52 10.88 10.70
CA CYS A 344 -5.89 11.59 11.91
C CYS A 344 -4.81 12.61 12.24
N ALA A 345 -5.22 13.73 12.83
CA ALA A 345 -4.26 14.58 13.52
C ALA A 345 -3.63 13.82 14.70
N ASP A 346 -2.37 14.12 15.03
CA ASP A 346 -1.67 13.47 16.13
C ASP A 346 -2.41 13.71 17.46
N ALA A 347 -2.92 12.63 18.06
CA ALA A 347 -3.57 12.65 19.36
C ALA A 347 -2.64 12.12 20.48
N SER A 348 -1.36 11.84 20.17
CA SER A 348 -0.42 11.32 21.14
C SER A 348 -0.03 12.39 22.16
N SER A 349 -0.27 12.10 23.44
CA SER A 349 0.23 12.89 24.57
C SER A 349 1.73 12.66 24.83
N ASP A 350 2.37 11.81 24.03
CA ASP A 350 3.78 11.47 24.19
C ASP A 350 4.64 12.64 23.69
N ALA A 351 4.99 13.53 24.62
CA ALA A 351 5.90 14.65 24.38
C ALA A 351 7.34 14.19 24.08
N THR A 352 7.67 12.91 24.28
CA THR A 352 9.05 12.40 24.19
C THR A 352 9.45 11.94 22.78
N SER A 353 8.47 11.61 21.91
CA SER A 353 8.78 11.22 20.53
C SER A 353 9.18 12.44 19.69
N GLN A 354 10.43 12.48 19.25
CA GLN A 354 10.95 13.52 18.35
C GLN A 354 10.34 13.43 16.95
N LEU A 355 10.11 12.20 16.47
CA LEU A 355 9.38 11.91 15.23
C LEU A 355 7.99 11.37 15.56
N ARG A 356 6.97 12.09 15.12
CA ARG A 356 5.54 11.81 15.28
C ARG A 356 4.99 11.26 13.98
N GLN A 357 4.06 10.31 14.12
CA GLN A 357 3.35 9.68 12.99
C GLN A 357 4.33 9.18 11.91
N MET A 358 5.47 8.62 12.32
CA MET A 358 6.43 8.02 11.37
C MET A 358 5.83 6.80 10.67
N TYR A 359 4.86 6.15 11.31
CA TYR A 359 4.12 5.05 10.70
C TYR A 359 2.61 5.30 10.78
N GLY A 360 1.89 4.78 9.79
CA GLY A 360 0.45 4.94 9.66
C GLY A 360 0.05 6.32 9.13
N ASP A 361 -1.26 6.60 9.14
CA ASP A 361 -1.89 7.79 8.56
C ASP A 361 -1.73 7.89 7.04
N VAL A 362 -0.52 8.16 6.54
CA VAL A 362 -0.21 8.32 5.12
C VAL A 362 1.11 7.64 4.77
N TRP A 363 1.15 6.99 3.60
CA TRP A 363 2.41 6.69 2.96
C TRP A 363 3.15 7.99 2.64
N GLU A 364 4.42 8.11 3.04
CA GLU A 364 5.22 9.30 2.82
C GLU A 364 6.04 9.15 1.54
N TRP A 365 5.81 10.01 0.53
CA TRP A 365 6.63 10.06 -0.68
C TRP A 365 8.09 10.36 -0.34
N THR A 366 9.01 9.61 -0.95
CA THR A 366 10.45 9.86 -0.88
C THR A 366 10.98 10.43 -2.20
N ALA A 367 12.18 10.99 -2.19
CA ALA A 367 12.93 11.38 -3.38
C ALA A 367 13.58 10.18 -4.12
N SER A 368 13.36 8.95 -3.65
CA SER A 368 14.06 7.76 -4.17
C SER A 368 13.24 7.05 -5.26
N PRO A 369 13.80 6.86 -6.47
CA PRO A 369 13.17 6.02 -7.48
C PRO A 369 13.14 4.57 -6.99
N TYR A 370 12.10 3.83 -7.36
CA TYR A 370 11.99 2.41 -7.05
C TYR A 370 12.92 1.60 -7.94
N ILE A 371 14.15 1.44 -7.45
CA ILE A 371 15.20 0.63 -8.08
C ILE A 371 15.60 -0.54 -7.17
N ALA A 372 16.24 -1.54 -7.79
CA ALA A 372 16.84 -2.65 -7.08
C ALA A 372 17.90 -2.17 -6.09
N TYR A 373 17.89 -2.69 -4.86
CA TYR A 373 19.03 -2.55 -3.97
C TYR A 373 20.27 -3.23 -4.57
N PRO A 374 21.49 -2.76 -4.24
CA PRO A 374 22.72 -3.38 -4.73
C PRO A 374 22.74 -4.88 -4.43
N ARG A 375 23.01 -5.69 -5.46
CA ARG A 375 23.05 -7.16 -5.42
C ARG A 375 21.68 -7.85 -5.27
N PHE A 376 20.57 -7.13 -5.35
CA PHE A 376 19.25 -7.74 -5.48
C PHE A 376 19.22 -8.73 -6.64
N ARG A 377 18.59 -9.88 -6.41
CA ARG A 377 18.30 -10.90 -7.42
C ARG A 377 16.88 -11.40 -7.16
N PRO A 378 15.99 -11.35 -8.16
CA PRO A 378 14.65 -11.92 -8.00
C PRO A 378 14.76 -13.43 -7.76
N ALA A 379 13.77 -13.99 -7.06
CA ALA A 379 13.64 -15.45 -6.95
C ALA A 379 13.44 -16.09 -8.35
N GLY A 380 13.80 -17.36 -8.49
CA GLY A 380 13.51 -18.11 -9.72
C GLY A 380 12.02 -18.43 -9.86
N GLY A 381 11.55 -18.60 -11.09
CA GLY A 381 10.16 -18.97 -11.41
C GLY A 381 9.15 -17.82 -11.31
N ALA A 382 7.86 -18.15 -11.40
CA ALA A 382 6.78 -17.17 -11.48
C ALA A 382 6.76 -16.17 -10.30
N VAL A 383 7.09 -16.61 -9.08
CA VAL A 383 7.15 -15.73 -7.90
C VAL A 383 8.22 -14.63 -8.05
N GLY A 384 9.27 -14.85 -8.86
CA GLY A 384 10.27 -13.83 -9.17
C GLY A 384 9.72 -12.60 -9.91
N GLU A 385 8.53 -12.71 -10.50
CA GLU A 385 7.87 -11.59 -11.17
C GLU A 385 7.19 -10.60 -10.20
N TYR A 386 7.14 -10.90 -8.90
CA TYR A 386 6.36 -10.14 -7.92
C TYR A 386 6.79 -8.66 -7.86
N ASN A 387 8.09 -8.39 -7.77
CA ASN A 387 8.61 -7.03 -7.55
C ASN A 387 9.61 -6.56 -8.60
N GLY A 388 10.58 -7.41 -8.99
CA GLY A 388 11.75 -6.98 -9.77
C GLY A 388 11.41 -6.31 -11.11
N LYS A 389 10.39 -6.78 -11.82
CA LYS A 389 9.99 -6.23 -13.12
C LYS A 389 9.34 -4.85 -13.06
N PHE A 390 8.99 -4.39 -11.87
CA PHE A 390 8.36 -3.09 -11.61
C PHE A 390 9.37 -1.99 -11.22
N MET A 391 10.67 -2.31 -11.14
CA MET A 391 11.75 -1.40 -10.73
C MET A 391 12.16 -0.41 -11.83
N CYS A 392 11.18 0.34 -12.36
CA CYS A 392 11.35 1.40 -13.35
C CYS A 392 10.14 2.34 -13.33
N ASN A 393 10.36 3.65 -13.53
CA ASN A 393 9.30 4.68 -13.64
C ASN A 393 8.33 4.75 -12.45
N GLN A 394 8.81 4.41 -11.25
CA GLN A 394 8.06 4.49 -10.00
C GLN A 394 8.91 5.11 -8.91
N VAL A 395 8.26 5.68 -7.90
CA VAL A 395 8.91 6.34 -6.76
C VAL A 395 8.50 5.62 -5.47
N VAL A 396 9.43 5.54 -4.52
CA VAL A 396 9.25 4.82 -3.26
C VAL A 396 8.45 5.66 -2.26
N LEU A 397 7.56 4.98 -1.52
CA LEU A 397 6.88 5.52 -0.34
C LEU A 397 7.12 4.64 0.88
N ARG A 398 7.09 5.25 2.08
CA ARG A 398 7.38 4.58 3.37
C ARG A 398 6.32 4.87 4.44
N GLY A 399 6.33 4.12 5.54
CA GLY A 399 5.51 4.39 6.74
C GLY A 399 4.20 3.62 6.87
N GLY A 400 3.55 3.20 5.78
CA GLY A 400 2.19 2.68 5.84
C GLY A 400 1.16 3.78 6.01
N SER A 401 -0.13 3.47 5.83
CA SER A 401 -1.22 4.44 5.89
C SER A 401 -2.33 4.02 6.86
N ALA A 402 -3.33 4.90 7.04
CA ALA A 402 -4.54 4.63 7.83
C ALA A 402 -5.37 3.43 7.36
N ILE A 403 -5.05 2.86 6.20
CA ILE A 403 -5.70 1.69 5.62
C ILE A 403 -4.75 0.50 5.43
N THR A 404 -3.47 0.63 5.80
CA THR A 404 -2.53 -0.49 5.82
C THR A 404 -2.86 -1.42 6.99
N PRO A 405 -2.96 -2.75 6.78
CA PRO A 405 -3.21 -3.69 7.87
C PRO A 405 -2.15 -3.63 8.98
N ALA A 406 -2.58 -3.68 10.24
CA ALA A 406 -1.65 -3.73 11.37
C ALA A 406 -0.73 -4.96 11.27
N GLY A 407 0.55 -4.79 11.57
CA GLY A 407 1.57 -5.84 11.42
C GLY A 407 2.03 -6.10 9.99
N HIS A 408 1.46 -5.45 8.97
CA HIS A 408 1.94 -5.55 7.60
C HIS A 408 3.19 -4.69 7.33
N ILE A 409 3.36 -3.60 8.07
CA ILE A 409 4.43 -2.63 7.84
C ILE A 409 5.74 -3.03 8.53
N ARG A 410 6.86 -2.55 7.98
CA ARG A 410 8.21 -2.62 8.55
C ARG A 410 8.92 -1.30 8.32
N ALA A 411 9.94 -1.01 9.13
CA ALA A 411 10.87 0.09 8.86
C ALA A 411 11.46 -0.01 7.45
N THR A 412 11.66 -1.23 6.91
CA THR A 412 12.24 -1.53 5.60
C THR A 412 11.24 -1.62 4.45
N TYR A 413 9.93 -1.52 4.72
CA TYR A 413 8.89 -1.74 3.70
C TYR A 413 8.94 -0.70 2.59
N ARG A 414 9.11 -1.15 1.34
CA ARG A 414 9.16 -0.26 0.16
C ARG A 414 7.86 -0.37 -0.63
N ASN A 415 6.93 0.57 -0.41
CA ASN A 415 5.80 0.74 -1.32
C ASN A 415 6.26 1.55 -2.53
N PHE A 416 5.58 1.40 -3.66
CA PHE A 416 5.97 2.08 -4.89
C PHE A 416 4.76 2.34 -5.79
N PHE A 417 4.73 3.53 -6.38
CA PHE A 417 3.72 3.92 -7.36
C PHE A 417 4.33 4.80 -8.46
N PRO A 418 3.69 4.91 -9.64
CA PRO A 418 4.02 5.94 -10.61
C PRO A 418 3.91 7.34 -9.98
N PRO A 419 4.74 8.31 -10.38
CA PRO A 419 4.79 9.62 -9.74
C PRO A 419 3.48 10.42 -9.86
N SER A 420 2.62 10.11 -10.83
CA SER A 420 1.31 10.73 -11.02
C SER A 420 0.17 10.10 -10.19
N ALA A 421 0.43 9.02 -9.45
CA ALA A 421 -0.61 8.30 -8.71
C ALA A 421 -1.12 9.13 -7.52
N ARG A 422 -2.45 9.32 -7.42
CA ARG A 422 -3.09 10.14 -6.37
C ARG A 422 -4.11 9.39 -5.53
N TRP A 423 -4.65 8.27 -6.01
CA TRP A 423 -5.68 7.52 -5.28
C TRP A 423 -5.12 6.80 -4.05
N ALA A 424 -3.83 6.47 -4.07
CA ALA A 424 -3.11 5.98 -2.91
C ALA A 424 -3.23 6.93 -1.72
N PHE A 425 -3.21 6.38 -0.50
CA PHE A 425 -3.20 7.18 0.73
C PHE A 425 -1.81 7.77 0.97
N ALA A 426 -1.35 8.61 0.05
CA ALA A 426 -0.01 9.16 0.01
C ALA A 426 -0.01 10.64 0.40
N GLY A 427 0.90 10.99 1.31
CA GLY A 427 1.18 12.34 1.79
C GLY A 427 2.68 12.64 1.70
N LEU A 428 3.17 13.52 2.57
CA LEU A 428 4.59 13.84 2.61
C LEU A 428 5.10 14.19 4.01
N ARG A 429 6.41 14.01 4.20
CA ARG A 429 7.21 14.58 5.29
C ARG A 429 8.35 15.35 4.67
N LEU A 430 8.64 16.53 5.21
CA LEU A 430 9.72 17.37 4.69
C LEU A 430 11.08 16.93 5.24
N ALA A 431 12.11 17.15 4.43
CA ALA A 431 13.51 17.02 4.80
C ALA A 431 14.29 18.27 4.38
N GLU A 432 15.41 18.54 5.03
CA GLU A 432 16.38 19.55 4.61
C GLU A 432 17.81 19.09 4.90
N ASP A 433 18.76 19.61 4.13
CA ASP A 433 20.18 19.46 4.44
C ASP A 433 20.53 20.38 5.62
N PHE A 434 21.48 19.96 6.45
CA PHE A 434 21.93 20.74 7.60
C PHE A 434 23.42 20.53 7.83
N GLY A 435 24.16 21.61 8.09
CA GLY A 435 25.62 21.61 8.24
C GLY A 435 26.22 22.70 7.39
#